data_AF-A0A1Q9T301-F1
#
_entry.id   AF-A0A1Q9T301-F1
#
_cell.length_a   1.000
_cell.length_b   1.000
_cell.length_c   1.000
_cell.angle_alpha   90.00
_cell.angle_beta   90.00
_cell.angle_gamma   90.00
#
_symmetry.space_group_name_H-M   'P 1'
#
loop_
_entity.id
_entity.type
_entity.pdbx_description
1 polymer ?
#
loop_
_entity_poly.entity_id
_entity_poly.type
_entity_poly.pdbx_seq_one_letter_code
_entity_poly.pdbx_strand_id
1 'polypeptide(L)'
;MHLDITHEPGRVQVRLVPGAGEPDERKGALARHTACFEVGVRPGEVHPDLLVLSAVLSARPWIVRKVPVTTSVPASPVLARALREGPGLRLTSVDRDVAPRVRPAEGDGAPGLCFSGGTDSVATLAVMPGSTRSYHLLRRAPRGDARATMFVTRAAEESCERLRAQGWPVEVVRSDVEYLRAAMGFPHDFTTAVPLLLHADRDRLDAVAWGAPLEATYRLQRGYYRDFADSPFLKEWGGVFAAVGLEVCVPVAGVSEVVTSRIVHTHPLGEAAQSCVRGRRLGRPCGRCAKCARKTLLAGAVTGAWPSAPALERQWRGQEPRGHLLADPIKVEPVIARTVHRYLADGGDSALMRLVAAKTGPDPMDWLDRSYEPALALVPERYRREVAERLHRVAPPMSAEEEAAVRSYDVRGLDRSRAQAELEAWFAAHPPQDLVPRAVGRVRRVVRARARRALAGRVGRGPQ
;
A
#
# COMPACT_ATOMS: atom_id res chain seq x y z
N MET A 1 3.73 -26.42 -2.43
CA MET A 1 4.21 -25.48 -3.46
C MET A 1 5.71 -25.62 -3.48
N HIS A 2 6.31 -25.91 -4.63
CA HIS A 2 7.75 -25.77 -4.77
C HIS A 2 8.08 -24.38 -5.33
N LEU A 3 9.03 -23.71 -4.70
CA LEU A 3 9.50 -22.37 -5.05
C LEU A 3 10.96 -22.47 -5.49
N ASP A 4 11.18 -22.47 -6.80
CA ASP A 4 12.51 -22.52 -7.38
C ASP A 4 13.08 -21.09 -7.48
N ILE A 5 14.07 -20.79 -6.65
CA ILE A 5 14.68 -19.48 -6.47
C ILE A 5 16.05 -19.47 -7.14
N THR A 6 16.28 -18.49 -8.01
CA THR A 6 17.60 -18.25 -8.61
C THR A 6 18.03 -16.81 -8.37
N HIS A 7 19.31 -16.62 -7.99
CA HIS A 7 19.93 -15.31 -7.87
C HIS A 7 21.13 -15.25 -8.80
N GLU A 8 20.99 -14.46 -9.85
CA GLU A 8 22.02 -14.19 -10.85
C GLU A 8 22.43 -12.71 -10.78
N PRO A 9 23.59 -12.32 -11.35
CA PRO A 9 23.97 -10.91 -11.40
C PRO A 9 22.85 -10.06 -12.00
N GLY A 10 22.39 -9.05 -11.26
CA GLY A 10 21.33 -8.13 -11.69
C GLY A 10 19.89 -8.62 -11.47
N ARG A 11 19.66 -9.85 -11.00
CA ARG A 11 18.31 -10.44 -10.98
C ARG A 11 18.12 -11.53 -9.93
N VAL A 12 17.01 -11.45 -9.19
CA VAL A 12 16.43 -12.57 -8.43
C VAL A 12 15.15 -13.02 -9.13
N GLN A 13 15.03 -14.32 -9.38
CA GLN A 13 13.85 -14.93 -9.99
C GLN A 13 13.26 -15.97 -9.05
N VAL A 14 11.93 -16.02 -9.00
CA VAL A 14 11.17 -17.04 -8.29
C VAL A 14 10.23 -17.71 -9.27
N ARG A 15 10.38 -19.02 -9.46
CA ARG A 15 9.47 -19.88 -10.22
C ARG A 15 8.58 -20.66 -9.26
N LEU A 16 7.27 -20.54 -9.44
CA LEU A 16 6.23 -21.20 -8.66
C LEU A 16 5.85 -22.49 -9.37
N VAL A 17 6.00 -23.63 -8.69
CA VAL A 17 5.60 -24.95 -9.18
C VAL A 17 4.51 -25.48 -8.24
N PRO A 18 3.23 -25.31 -8.61
CA PRO A 18 2.11 -25.84 -7.83
C PRO A 18 2.20 -27.35 -7.69
N GLY A 19 2.00 -27.85 -6.46
CA GLY A 19 1.84 -29.26 -6.17
C GLY A 19 0.38 -29.71 -6.23
N ALA A 20 0.13 -30.99 -5.97
CA ALA A 20 -1.22 -31.53 -5.95
C ALA A 20 -2.13 -30.78 -4.96
N GLY A 21 -3.30 -30.35 -5.44
CA GLY A 21 -4.31 -29.62 -4.65
C GLY A 21 -4.01 -28.13 -4.44
N GLU A 22 -2.90 -27.62 -4.96
CA GLU A 22 -2.62 -26.19 -4.95
C GLU A 22 -3.32 -25.50 -6.13
N PRO A 23 -4.11 -24.46 -5.87
CA PRO A 23 -5.01 -23.94 -6.88
C PRO A 23 -4.31 -22.98 -7.82
N ASP A 24 -4.46 -23.20 -9.12
CA ASP A 24 -4.16 -22.17 -10.12
C ASP A 24 -5.21 -21.04 -10.10
N GLU A 25 -6.41 -21.23 -9.53
CA GLU A 25 -7.51 -20.25 -9.69
C GLU A 25 -7.91 -19.46 -8.42
N ARG A 26 -7.34 -19.75 -7.25
CA ARG A 26 -7.82 -19.14 -5.99
C ARG A 26 -7.56 -17.63 -5.94
N LYS A 27 -8.59 -16.85 -5.54
CA LYS A 27 -8.56 -15.39 -5.24
C LYS A 27 -7.57 -14.59 -6.12
N GLY A 28 -7.79 -14.64 -7.43
CA GLY A 28 -7.03 -13.87 -8.42
C GLY A 28 -6.02 -14.69 -9.22
N ALA A 29 -6.34 -15.97 -9.45
CA ALA A 29 -5.74 -16.94 -10.38
C ALA A 29 -4.27 -16.73 -10.79
N LEU A 30 -3.43 -17.73 -10.55
CA LEU A 30 -2.05 -17.80 -11.01
C LEU A 30 -2.02 -17.81 -12.55
N ALA A 31 -1.76 -16.65 -13.14
CA ALA A 31 -1.67 -16.47 -14.59
C ALA A 31 -0.25 -16.70 -15.13
N ARG A 32 0.75 -16.59 -14.26
CA ARG A 32 2.17 -16.83 -14.59
C ARG A 32 2.84 -17.50 -13.41
N HIS A 33 3.81 -18.34 -13.72
CA HIS A 33 4.53 -19.16 -12.75
C HIS A 33 5.93 -18.63 -12.45
N THR A 34 6.25 -17.41 -12.89
CA THR A 34 7.57 -16.81 -12.69
C THR A 34 7.42 -15.33 -12.38
N ALA A 35 8.16 -14.87 -11.39
CA ALA A 35 8.38 -13.47 -11.07
C ALA A 35 9.89 -13.17 -11.01
N CYS A 36 10.28 -12.02 -11.53
CA CYS A 36 11.65 -11.51 -11.54
C CYS A 36 11.72 -10.18 -10.81
N PHE A 37 12.82 -9.94 -10.11
CA PHE A 37 13.18 -8.69 -9.46
C PHE A 37 14.56 -8.27 -9.97
N GLU A 38 14.66 -7.07 -10.56
CA GLU A 38 15.93 -6.47 -10.96
C GLU A 38 16.60 -5.86 -9.73
N VAL A 39 17.75 -6.41 -9.33
CA VAL A 39 18.42 -6.05 -8.08
C VAL A 39 19.90 -5.77 -8.31
N GLY A 40 20.48 -4.87 -7.52
CA GLY A 40 21.90 -4.51 -7.60
C GLY A 40 22.83 -5.35 -6.72
N VAL A 41 22.28 -6.27 -5.92
CA VAL A 41 23.04 -7.16 -5.02
C VAL A 41 23.63 -8.36 -5.75
N ARG A 42 24.87 -8.75 -5.43
CA ARG A 42 25.55 -9.87 -6.09
C ARG A 42 25.03 -11.22 -5.55
N PRO A 43 25.05 -12.28 -6.37
CA PRO A 43 24.77 -13.63 -5.89
C PRO A 43 25.61 -13.98 -4.68
N GLY A 44 24.97 -14.56 -3.66
CA GLY A 44 25.60 -14.91 -2.38
C GLY A 44 25.62 -13.78 -1.33
N GLU A 45 25.28 -12.55 -1.68
CA GLU A 45 25.20 -11.42 -0.72
C GLU A 45 23.83 -11.27 -0.05
N VAL A 46 22.82 -12.01 -0.51
CA VAL A 46 21.48 -12.01 0.10
C VAL A 46 21.34 -13.25 0.96
N HIS A 47 21.04 -13.06 2.25
CA HIS A 47 20.83 -14.18 3.16
C HIS A 47 19.75 -15.15 2.65
N PRO A 48 19.93 -16.48 2.76
CA PRO A 48 18.96 -17.48 2.29
C PRO A 48 17.53 -17.27 2.82
N ASP A 49 17.39 -16.92 4.10
CA ASP A 49 16.08 -16.60 4.69
C ASP A 49 15.35 -15.44 3.99
N LEU A 50 16.08 -14.42 3.53
CA LEU A 50 15.49 -13.28 2.82
C LEU A 50 15.01 -13.69 1.42
N LEU A 51 15.77 -14.54 0.73
CA LEU A 51 15.38 -15.13 -0.55
C LEU A 51 14.11 -15.99 -0.40
N VAL A 52 14.09 -16.88 0.59
CA VAL A 52 12.95 -17.75 0.87
C VAL A 52 11.72 -16.96 1.27
N LEU A 53 11.85 -15.99 2.18
CA LEU A 53 10.73 -15.13 2.59
C LEU A 53 10.19 -14.35 1.39
N SER A 54 11.06 -13.79 0.55
CA SER A 54 10.66 -13.07 -0.67
C SER A 54 9.85 -13.94 -1.64
N ALA A 55 10.27 -15.19 -1.81
CA ALA A 55 9.55 -16.18 -2.63
C ALA A 55 8.19 -16.54 -2.02
N VAL A 56 8.14 -16.80 -0.70
CA VAL A 56 6.90 -17.10 0.03
C VAL A 56 5.91 -15.96 -0.07
N LEU A 57 6.34 -14.70 0.13
CA LEU A 57 5.50 -13.52 0.01
C LEU A 57 4.97 -13.30 -1.41
N SER A 58 5.73 -13.69 -2.43
CA SER A 58 5.31 -13.62 -3.83
C SER A 58 4.28 -14.70 -4.19
N ALA A 59 4.36 -15.88 -3.56
CA ALA A 59 3.52 -17.04 -3.85
C ALA A 59 2.33 -17.22 -2.89
N ARG A 60 2.31 -16.47 -1.77
CA ARG A 60 1.43 -16.71 -0.61
C ARG A 60 -0.04 -17.02 -0.95
N PRO A 61 -0.72 -16.33 -1.89
CA PRO A 61 -2.13 -16.60 -2.19
C PRO A 61 -2.42 -18.02 -2.67
N TRP A 62 -1.43 -18.67 -3.30
CA TRP A 62 -1.56 -19.98 -3.94
C TRP A 62 -0.99 -21.12 -3.10
N ILE A 63 -0.31 -20.80 -2.00
CA ILE A 63 0.19 -21.81 -1.06
C ILE A 63 -0.98 -22.34 -0.22
N VAL A 64 -1.17 -23.66 -0.25
CA VAL A 64 -2.11 -24.36 0.64
C VAL A 64 -1.41 -24.63 1.98
N ARG A 65 -1.90 -24.01 3.06
CA ARG A 65 -1.29 -24.10 4.41
C ARG A 65 -1.00 -25.53 4.89
N LYS A 66 -1.85 -26.51 4.52
CA LYS A 66 -1.71 -27.92 4.93
C LYS A 66 -0.63 -28.69 4.15
N VAL A 67 -0.21 -28.18 2.98
CA VAL A 67 0.76 -28.82 2.10
C VAL A 67 2.15 -28.25 2.41
N PRO A 68 3.21 -29.08 2.47
CA PRO A 68 4.57 -28.57 2.59
C PRO A 68 4.95 -27.58 1.49
N VAL A 69 5.65 -26.52 1.87
CA VAL A 69 6.37 -25.63 0.96
C VAL A 69 7.81 -26.14 0.87
N THR A 70 8.32 -26.27 -0.35
CA THR A 70 9.74 -26.55 -0.61
C THR A 70 10.33 -25.40 -1.41
N THR A 71 11.63 -25.19 -1.24
CA THR A 71 12.44 -24.18 -1.95
C THR A 71 13.71 -24.82 -2.49
N SER A 72 14.27 -24.28 -3.58
CA SER A 72 15.59 -24.72 -4.10
C SER A 72 16.76 -24.19 -3.28
N VAL A 73 16.53 -23.13 -2.50
CA VAL A 73 17.47 -22.57 -1.50
C VAL A 73 16.98 -22.96 -0.10
N PRO A 74 17.81 -23.58 0.77
CA PRO A 74 17.39 -23.92 2.13
C PRO A 74 17.28 -22.68 3.03
N ALA A 75 16.33 -22.70 3.95
CA ALA A 75 16.18 -21.68 5.00
C ALA A 75 16.74 -22.16 6.34
N SER A 76 16.97 -21.22 7.26
CA SER A 76 17.29 -21.50 8.65
C SER A 76 16.12 -22.15 9.39
N PRO A 77 16.38 -22.92 10.47
CA PRO A 77 15.33 -23.47 11.32
C PRO A 77 14.47 -22.39 12.00
N VAL A 78 15.02 -21.18 12.19
CA VAL A 78 14.36 -20.05 12.83
C VAL A 78 13.27 -19.49 11.92
N LEU A 79 13.57 -19.22 10.64
CA LEU A 79 12.55 -18.78 9.68
C LEU A 79 11.47 -19.85 9.49
N ALA A 80 11.87 -21.12 9.37
CA ALA A 80 10.92 -22.22 9.20
C ALA A 80 9.94 -22.34 10.39
N ARG A 81 10.44 -22.14 11.62
CA ARG A 81 9.62 -22.09 12.84
C ARG A 81 8.64 -20.91 12.79
N ALA A 82 9.13 -19.71 12.49
CA ALA A 82 8.30 -18.51 12.45
C ALA A 82 7.19 -18.60 11.38
N LEU A 83 7.50 -19.15 10.19
CA LEU A 83 6.50 -19.40 9.15
C LEU A 83 5.43 -20.41 9.59
N ARG A 84 5.79 -21.40 10.40
CA ARG A 84 4.84 -22.37 10.94
C ARG A 84 3.95 -21.77 12.02
N GLU A 85 4.53 -21.01 12.95
CA GLU A 85 3.82 -20.45 14.11
C GLU A 85 2.95 -19.24 13.73
N GLY A 86 3.40 -18.41 12.79
CA GLY A 86 2.68 -17.24 12.32
C GLY A 86 1.61 -17.58 11.28
N PRO A 87 1.94 -17.61 9.97
CA PRO A 87 0.95 -17.82 8.91
C PRO A 87 0.51 -19.29 8.75
N GLY A 88 1.04 -20.22 9.53
CA GLY A 88 0.69 -21.65 9.47
C GLY A 88 1.29 -22.36 8.25
N LEU A 89 2.47 -21.96 7.78
CA LEU A 89 3.14 -22.51 6.61
C LEU A 89 4.25 -23.47 7.01
N ARG A 90 4.19 -24.71 6.53
CA ARG A 90 5.22 -25.73 6.79
C ARG A 90 6.28 -25.73 5.70
N LEU A 91 7.42 -25.08 5.94
CA LEU A 91 8.60 -25.15 5.09
C LEU A 91 9.42 -26.40 5.41
N THR A 92 9.76 -27.22 4.39
CA THR A 92 10.55 -28.45 4.58
C THR A 92 11.97 -28.38 4.01
N SER A 93 12.25 -27.41 3.13
CA SER A 93 13.62 -27.13 2.67
C SER A 93 14.36 -26.31 3.75
N VAL A 94 14.73 -26.99 4.83
CA VAL A 94 15.39 -26.41 6.01
C VAL A 94 16.75 -27.06 6.18
N ASP A 95 17.78 -26.25 6.37
CA ASP A 95 19.13 -26.69 6.65
C ASP A 95 19.54 -26.20 8.04
N ARG A 96 20.06 -27.10 8.88
CA ARG A 96 20.46 -26.79 10.26
C ARG A 96 21.74 -25.97 10.31
N ASP A 97 22.55 -26.01 9.25
CA ASP A 97 23.81 -25.31 9.16
C ASP A 97 23.64 -23.86 8.63
N VAL A 98 22.45 -23.53 8.11
CA VAL A 98 22.08 -22.15 7.78
C VAL A 98 21.77 -21.39 9.08
N ALA A 99 22.72 -20.56 9.51
CA ALA A 99 22.50 -19.64 10.61
C ALA A 99 21.32 -18.68 10.31
N PRO A 100 20.56 -18.25 11.33
CA PRO A 100 19.54 -17.23 11.14
C PRO A 100 20.19 -15.89 10.76
N ARG A 101 19.48 -15.08 9.97
CA ARG A 101 19.95 -13.73 9.64
C ARG A 101 20.13 -12.92 10.92
N VAL A 102 21.32 -12.38 11.11
CA VAL A 102 21.65 -11.53 12.25
C VAL A 102 21.17 -10.11 11.97
N ARG A 103 20.43 -9.53 12.91
CA ARG A 103 20.09 -8.12 12.88
C ARG A 103 21.35 -7.28 13.08
N PRO A 104 21.53 -6.16 12.36
CA PRO A 104 22.60 -5.20 12.65
C PRO A 104 22.63 -4.81 14.13
N ALA A 105 23.83 -4.55 14.66
CA ALA A 105 24.01 -4.04 16.01
C ALA A 105 23.28 -2.70 16.20
N GLU A 106 22.97 -2.38 17.46
CA GLU A 106 22.33 -1.11 17.80
C GLU A 106 23.19 0.07 17.36
N GLY A 107 22.56 1.04 16.69
CA GLY A 107 23.24 2.21 16.12
C GLY A 107 23.80 2.00 14.70
N ASP A 108 23.99 0.74 14.28
CA ASP A 108 24.55 0.42 12.96
C ASP A 108 23.47 0.14 11.89
N GLY A 109 22.24 -0.07 12.31
CA GLY A 109 21.11 -0.41 11.45
C GLY A 109 20.37 0.81 10.90
N ALA A 110 19.65 0.60 9.79
CA ALA A 110 18.73 1.57 9.24
C ALA A 110 17.33 0.96 9.02
N PRO A 111 16.24 1.73 9.25
CA PRO A 111 14.93 1.24 8.88
C PRO A 111 14.77 1.34 7.36
N GLY A 112 14.26 0.29 6.74
CA GLY A 112 13.89 0.33 5.33
C GLY A 112 12.41 0.68 5.16
N LEU A 113 12.08 1.57 4.21
CA LEU A 113 10.70 1.96 3.90
C LEU A 113 10.22 1.32 2.59
N CYS A 114 9.08 0.62 2.65
CA CYS A 114 8.32 0.20 1.47
C CYS A 114 7.66 1.42 0.82
N PHE A 115 8.39 2.12 -0.05
CA PHE A 115 8.02 3.40 -0.61
C PHE A 115 7.12 3.27 -1.84
N SER A 116 5.97 3.97 -1.85
CA SER A 116 5.00 3.88 -2.94
C SER A 116 4.88 5.14 -3.79
N GLY A 117 5.45 6.27 -3.35
CA GLY A 117 5.16 7.59 -3.91
C GLY A 117 3.79 8.17 -3.53
N GLY A 118 2.96 7.42 -2.79
CA GLY A 118 1.70 7.90 -2.25
C GLY A 118 1.87 8.81 -1.04
N THR A 119 0.80 9.55 -0.71
CA THR A 119 0.74 10.50 0.42
C THR A 119 1.26 9.87 1.72
N ASP A 120 0.76 8.68 2.05
CA ASP A 120 1.06 8.08 3.35
C ASP A 120 2.52 7.58 3.44
N SER A 121 3.09 7.04 2.36
CA SER A 121 4.52 6.67 2.34
C SER A 121 5.45 7.88 2.33
N VAL A 122 5.05 9.01 1.72
CA VAL A 122 5.84 10.25 1.76
C VAL A 122 5.76 10.88 3.16
N ALA A 123 4.57 10.93 3.78
CA ALA A 123 4.42 11.38 5.16
C ALA A 123 5.21 10.51 6.14
N THR A 124 5.23 9.20 5.90
CA THR A 124 6.05 8.25 6.68
C THR A 124 7.53 8.60 6.58
N LEU A 125 8.06 8.84 5.38
CA LEU A 125 9.46 9.23 5.20
C LEU A 125 9.80 10.53 5.94
N ALA A 126 8.88 11.51 5.95
CA ALA A 126 9.09 12.78 6.64
C ALA A 126 9.25 12.64 8.17
N VAL A 127 8.63 11.63 8.78
CA VAL A 127 8.67 11.39 10.23
C VAL A 127 9.65 10.30 10.65
N MET A 128 10.23 9.56 9.71
CA MET A 128 11.24 8.52 10.01
C MET A 128 12.66 9.10 10.14
N PRO A 129 13.59 8.42 10.83
CA PRO A 129 14.98 8.85 10.97
C PRO A 129 15.66 9.16 9.63
N GLY A 130 16.65 10.08 9.64
CA GLY A 130 17.39 10.46 8.43
C GLY A 130 18.17 9.31 7.78
N SER A 131 18.47 8.25 8.53
CA SER A 131 19.11 7.03 8.04
C SER A 131 18.21 6.12 7.19
N THR A 132 16.91 6.43 7.10
CA THR A 132 15.92 5.60 6.40
C THR A 132 16.30 5.33 4.95
N ARG A 133 16.22 4.05 4.53
CA ARG A 133 16.45 3.62 3.14
C ARG A 133 15.12 3.31 2.47
N SER A 134 14.78 3.99 1.38
CA SER A 134 13.50 3.77 0.69
C SER A 134 13.62 2.78 -0.46
N TYR A 135 12.65 1.89 -0.62
CA TYR A 135 12.61 0.92 -1.72
C TYR A 135 11.26 0.97 -2.43
N HIS A 136 11.29 1.14 -3.75
CA HIS A 136 10.10 1.18 -4.58
C HIS A 136 10.00 -0.08 -5.46
N LEU A 137 8.92 -0.83 -5.30
CA LEU A 137 8.56 -1.93 -6.20
C LEU A 137 7.93 -1.38 -7.49
N LEU A 138 8.72 -1.29 -8.55
CA LEU A 138 8.29 -0.74 -9.82
C LEU A 138 7.77 -1.85 -10.75
N ARG A 139 6.48 -1.79 -11.08
CA ARG A 139 5.86 -2.74 -12.01
C ARG A 139 6.54 -2.69 -13.38
N ARG A 140 7.00 -3.85 -13.87
CA ARG A 140 7.49 -4.07 -15.23
C ARG A 140 6.63 -5.13 -15.93
N ALA A 141 6.19 -4.84 -17.14
CA ALA A 141 5.49 -5.84 -17.95
C ALA A 141 6.48 -6.89 -18.47
N PRO A 142 6.17 -8.19 -18.36
CA PRO A 142 6.92 -9.23 -19.03
C PRO A 142 6.93 -9.04 -20.54
N ARG A 143 7.99 -9.49 -21.22
CA ARG A 143 8.02 -9.53 -22.68
C ARG A 143 6.83 -10.35 -23.19
N GLY A 144 6.10 -9.79 -24.15
CA GLY A 144 4.93 -10.43 -24.76
C GLY A 144 3.64 -10.37 -23.92
N ASP A 145 3.66 -9.88 -22.68
CA ASP A 145 2.43 -9.72 -21.90
C ASP A 145 1.63 -8.54 -22.41
N ALA A 146 0.47 -8.86 -22.96
CA ALA A 146 -0.44 -7.92 -23.61
C ALA A 146 -1.60 -7.51 -22.71
N ARG A 147 -1.54 -7.70 -21.39
CA ARG A 147 -2.66 -7.33 -20.53
C ARG A 147 -2.87 -5.83 -20.47
N ALA A 148 -4.11 -5.42 -20.71
CA ALA A 148 -4.53 -4.04 -20.60
C ALA A 148 -4.58 -3.62 -19.12
N THR A 149 -3.93 -2.50 -18.77
CA THR A 149 -3.92 -1.98 -17.40
C THR A 149 -4.24 -0.49 -17.32
N MET A 150 -4.93 -0.12 -16.24
CA MET A 150 -5.16 1.29 -15.89
C MET A 150 -3.97 1.91 -15.15
N PHE A 151 -3.03 1.10 -14.67
CA PHE A 151 -1.87 1.57 -13.94
C PHE A 151 -0.85 2.20 -14.88
N VAL A 152 -0.26 3.30 -14.43
CA VAL A 152 0.78 4.06 -15.11
C VAL A 152 1.93 4.24 -14.13
N THR A 153 3.12 3.76 -14.50
CA THR A 153 4.32 3.78 -13.63
C THR A 153 5.00 5.14 -13.57
N ARG A 154 4.88 5.92 -14.65
CA ARG A 154 5.61 7.18 -14.83
C ARG A 154 5.54 8.14 -13.64
N ALA A 155 4.36 8.32 -13.03
CA ALA A 155 4.24 9.21 -11.89
C ALA A 155 4.98 8.71 -10.64
N ALA A 156 5.07 7.39 -10.47
CA ALA A 156 5.85 6.78 -9.38
C ALA A 156 7.36 6.87 -9.66
N GLU A 157 7.77 6.73 -10.93
CA GLU A 157 9.16 6.97 -11.36
C GLU A 157 9.58 8.43 -11.10
N GLU A 158 8.78 9.39 -11.56
CA GLU A 158 9.00 10.83 -11.33
C GLU A 158 8.97 11.18 -9.81
N SER A 159 8.15 10.47 -9.01
CA SER A 159 8.16 10.59 -7.53
C SER A 159 9.50 10.17 -6.92
N CYS A 160 10.04 9.01 -7.35
CA CYS A 160 11.35 8.54 -6.90
C CYS A 160 12.48 9.49 -7.34
N GLU A 161 12.41 10.01 -8.57
CA GLU A 161 13.34 11.03 -9.08
C GLU A 161 13.29 12.32 -8.25
N ARG A 162 12.09 12.79 -7.89
CA ARG A 162 11.93 13.98 -7.05
C ARG A 162 12.54 13.79 -5.66
N LEU A 163 12.34 12.64 -5.02
CA LEU A 163 12.98 12.33 -3.73
C LEU A 163 14.52 12.31 -3.82
N ARG A 164 15.06 11.65 -4.85
CA ARG A 164 16.52 11.62 -5.06
C ARG A 164 17.09 13.02 -5.28
N ALA A 165 16.40 13.86 -6.04
CA ALA A 165 16.77 15.26 -6.26
C ALA A 165 16.73 16.10 -4.96
N GLN A 166 15.92 15.69 -3.98
CA GLN A 166 15.86 16.30 -2.65
C GLN A 166 16.87 15.67 -1.66
N GLY A 167 17.76 14.78 -2.11
CA GLY A 167 18.78 14.13 -1.28
C GLY A 167 18.32 12.87 -0.56
N TRP A 168 17.12 12.36 -0.84
CA TRP A 168 16.59 11.16 -0.21
C TRP A 168 16.80 9.93 -1.11
N PRO A 169 17.62 8.95 -0.68
CA PRO A 169 17.90 7.78 -1.50
C PRO A 169 16.67 6.88 -1.62
N VAL A 170 16.36 6.49 -2.86
CA VAL A 170 15.34 5.50 -3.18
C VAL A 170 15.95 4.44 -4.09
N GLU A 171 15.88 3.18 -3.72
CA GLU A 171 16.19 2.03 -4.58
C GLU A 171 14.94 1.65 -5.37
N VAL A 172 15.05 1.51 -6.69
CA VAL A 172 13.90 1.20 -7.55
C VAL A 172 14.09 -0.19 -8.13
N VAL A 173 13.36 -1.15 -7.58
CA VAL A 173 13.41 -2.56 -8.01
C VAL A 173 12.30 -2.81 -9.01
N ARG A 174 12.68 -3.03 -10.27
CA ARG A 174 11.73 -3.39 -11.33
C ARG A 174 11.34 -4.85 -11.19
N SER A 175 10.04 -5.12 -11.26
CA SER A 175 9.53 -6.49 -11.12
C SER A 175 8.24 -6.73 -11.89
N ASP A 176 8.08 -7.95 -12.37
CA ASP A 176 6.84 -8.45 -12.96
C ASP A 176 5.99 -9.28 -11.98
N VAL A 177 6.26 -9.24 -10.67
CA VAL A 177 5.56 -10.04 -9.65
C VAL A 177 4.03 -9.86 -9.65
N GLU A 178 3.54 -8.66 -9.98
CA GLU A 178 2.10 -8.40 -10.09
C GLU A 178 1.42 -9.12 -11.27
N TYR A 179 2.23 -9.61 -12.23
CA TYR A 179 1.78 -10.40 -13.38
C TYR A 179 1.64 -11.89 -13.04
N LEU A 180 2.03 -12.33 -11.84
CA LEU A 180 1.69 -13.67 -11.32
C LEU A 180 0.17 -13.85 -11.24
N ARG A 181 -0.57 -12.80 -10.84
CA ARG A 181 -2.03 -12.83 -10.75
C ARG A 181 -2.68 -12.56 -12.09
N ALA A 182 -3.82 -13.17 -12.38
CA ALA A 182 -4.61 -12.90 -13.57
C ALA A 182 -5.15 -11.46 -13.57
N ALA A 183 -5.75 -11.07 -12.44
CA ALA A 183 -6.08 -9.68 -12.15
C ALA A 183 -4.87 -8.98 -11.56
N MET A 184 -4.28 -8.04 -12.31
CA MET A 184 -3.05 -7.38 -11.88
C MET A 184 -3.19 -6.69 -10.52
N GLY A 185 -2.15 -6.83 -9.71
CA GLY A 185 -2.00 -6.28 -8.37
C GLY A 185 -0.99 -7.13 -7.60
N PHE A 186 -0.64 -6.71 -6.39
CA PHE A 186 0.26 -7.50 -5.55
C PHE A 186 -0.38 -8.86 -5.17
N PRO A 187 0.38 -9.97 -5.24
CA PRO A 187 -0.03 -11.27 -4.68
C PRO A 187 -0.40 -11.15 -3.20
N HIS A 188 0.47 -10.53 -2.41
CA HIS A 188 0.29 -10.33 -0.98
C HIS A 188 0.56 -8.87 -0.60
N ASP A 189 -0.05 -8.37 0.48
CA ASP A 189 0.18 -7.00 0.92
C ASP A 189 1.68 -6.74 1.21
N PHE A 190 2.36 -7.75 1.75
CA PHE A 190 3.81 -7.75 2.01
C PHE A 190 4.70 -7.98 0.79
N THR A 191 4.16 -8.28 -0.41
CA THR A 191 5.01 -8.36 -1.62
C THR A 191 5.75 -7.03 -1.86
N THR A 192 5.20 -5.92 -1.37
CA THR A 192 5.83 -4.60 -1.40
C THR A 192 7.16 -4.51 -0.65
N ALA A 193 7.43 -5.42 0.30
CA ALA A 193 8.69 -5.48 1.04
C ALA A 193 9.79 -6.26 0.33
N VAL A 194 9.49 -7.03 -0.73
CA VAL A 194 10.50 -7.86 -1.42
C VAL A 194 11.71 -7.04 -1.89
N PRO A 195 11.57 -5.85 -2.51
CA PRO A 195 12.71 -4.98 -2.81
C PRO A 195 13.64 -4.75 -1.62
N LEU A 196 13.06 -4.46 -0.46
CA LEU A 196 13.80 -4.18 0.78
C LEU A 196 14.47 -5.45 1.30
N LEU A 197 13.74 -6.58 1.34
CA LEU A 197 14.27 -7.86 1.77
C LEU A 197 15.51 -8.26 0.97
N LEU A 198 15.47 -8.10 -0.36
CA LEU A 198 16.59 -8.44 -1.24
C LEU A 198 17.80 -7.51 -1.09
N HIS A 199 17.68 -6.39 -0.39
CA HIS A 199 18.78 -5.45 -0.14
C HIS A 199 19.14 -5.32 1.34
N ALA A 200 18.50 -6.12 2.22
CA ALA A 200 18.57 -5.92 3.66
C ALA A 200 19.97 -6.08 4.25
N ASP A 201 20.79 -6.97 3.71
CA ASP A 201 22.16 -7.19 4.20
C ASP A 201 23.11 -6.09 3.70
N ARG A 202 23.06 -5.79 2.39
CA ARG A 202 23.85 -4.71 1.77
C ARG A 202 23.66 -3.38 2.50
N ASP A 203 22.40 -3.05 2.80
CA ASP A 203 22.02 -1.76 3.36
C ASP A 203 21.88 -1.77 4.88
N ARG A 204 22.28 -2.88 5.54
CA ARG A 204 22.23 -3.09 6.99
C ARG A 204 20.86 -2.72 7.58
N LEU A 205 19.80 -3.27 6.99
CA LEU A 205 18.44 -2.99 7.43
C LEU A 205 18.08 -3.75 8.69
N ASP A 206 17.33 -3.11 9.58
CA ASP A 206 16.95 -3.67 10.87
C ASP A 206 15.44 -3.57 11.18
N ALA A 207 14.69 -2.98 10.25
CA ALA A 207 13.24 -2.85 10.28
C ALA A 207 12.65 -2.73 8.86
N VAL A 208 11.40 -3.18 8.70
CA VAL A 208 10.59 -2.97 7.49
C VAL A 208 9.44 -2.02 7.83
N ALA A 209 9.40 -0.87 7.15
CA ALA A 209 8.43 0.18 7.39
C ALA A 209 7.37 0.28 6.28
N TRP A 210 6.13 0.61 6.67
CA TRP A 210 5.03 0.92 5.76
C TRP A 210 4.32 2.22 6.14
N GLY A 211 3.85 2.94 5.12
CA GLY A 211 2.92 4.05 5.30
C GLY A 211 1.48 3.58 5.32
N ALA A 212 0.97 3.30 6.52
CA ALA A 212 -0.42 2.94 6.76
C ALA A 212 -1.00 3.84 7.86
N PRO A 213 -1.96 4.73 7.54
CA PRO A 213 -2.55 5.64 8.52
C PRO A 213 -3.54 4.92 9.45
N LEU A 214 -3.99 5.62 10.50
CA LEU A 214 -4.89 5.15 11.55
C LEU A 214 -6.11 4.40 11.02
N GLU A 215 -6.75 4.88 9.96
CA GLU A 215 -7.93 4.24 9.40
C GLU A 215 -7.62 2.88 8.79
N ALA A 216 -6.41 2.72 8.24
CA ALA A 216 -5.98 1.49 7.61
C ALA A 216 -5.55 0.44 8.64
N THR A 217 -4.77 0.85 9.65
CA THR A 217 -4.21 0.00 10.70
C THR A 217 -5.31 -0.48 11.65
N TYR A 218 -6.07 0.44 12.24
CA TYR A 218 -7.08 0.12 13.25
C TYR A 218 -8.48 -0.15 12.68
N ARG A 219 -8.56 -0.49 11.39
CA ARG A 219 -9.81 -0.85 10.67
C ARG A 219 -10.89 0.22 10.56
N LEU A 220 -10.68 1.46 11.02
CA LEU A 220 -11.69 2.53 10.92
C LEU A 220 -12.18 2.75 9.47
N GLN A 221 -11.32 2.46 8.47
CA GLN A 221 -11.70 2.49 7.05
C GLN A 221 -12.83 1.53 6.66
N ARG A 222 -13.18 0.58 7.52
CA ARG A 222 -14.28 -0.40 7.39
C ARG A 222 -15.46 -0.09 8.32
N GLY A 223 -15.42 1.06 8.99
CA GLY A 223 -16.48 1.52 9.87
C GLY A 223 -16.41 0.98 11.29
N TYR A 224 -15.31 0.36 11.72
CA TYR A 224 -15.16 -0.11 13.11
C TYR A 224 -13.70 -0.16 13.54
N TYR A 225 -13.47 -0.06 14.84
CA TYR A 225 -12.18 -0.24 15.47
C TYR A 225 -11.82 -1.73 15.60
N ARG A 226 -10.57 -2.05 15.29
CA ARG A 226 -9.91 -3.29 15.70
C ARG A 226 -8.49 -2.95 16.04
N ASP A 227 -8.00 -3.44 17.17
CA ASP A 227 -6.59 -3.33 17.49
C ASP A 227 -5.72 -3.87 16.33
N PHE A 228 -4.65 -3.15 16.01
CA PHE A 228 -3.73 -3.57 14.97
C PHE A 228 -2.89 -4.78 15.41
N ALA A 229 -2.64 -4.95 16.71
CA ALA A 229 -1.99 -6.15 17.27
C ALA A 229 -2.74 -7.44 16.90
N ASP A 230 -4.08 -7.37 16.83
CA ASP A 230 -4.94 -8.50 16.42
C ASP A 230 -5.04 -8.70 14.91
N SER A 231 -4.41 -7.84 14.11
CA SER A 231 -4.42 -7.96 12.67
C SER A 231 -3.57 -9.15 12.22
N PRO A 232 -3.95 -9.85 11.13
CA PRO A 232 -3.08 -10.84 10.51
C PRO A 232 -1.72 -10.27 10.09
N PHE A 233 -1.64 -8.96 9.85
CA PHE A 233 -0.39 -8.27 9.50
C PHE A 233 0.66 -8.44 10.61
N LEU A 234 0.30 -8.23 11.87
CA LEU A 234 1.23 -8.42 13.00
C LEU A 234 1.19 -9.84 13.54
N LYS A 235 -0.01 -10.37 13.79
CA LYS A 235 -0.18 -11.66 14.45
C LYS A 235 0.39 -12.82 13.64
N GLU A 236 0.22 -12.80 12.31
CA GLU A 236 0.81 -13.85 11.45
C GLU A 236 2.23 -13.50 11.00
N TRP A 237 2.56 -12.24 10.71
CA TRP A 237 3.82 -11.92 10.02
C TRP A 237 4.85 -11.13 10.84
N GLY A 238 4.47 -10.53 11.96
CA GLY A 238 5.40 -9.80 12.83
C GLY A 238 6.56 -10.68 13.29
N GLY A 239 6.25 -11.88 13.79
CA GLY A 239 7.26 -12.87 14.18
C GLY A 239 8.11 -13.38 13.01
N VAL A 240 7.55 -13.45 11.80
CA VAL A 240 8.28 -13.87 10.59
C VAL A 240 9.32 -12.83 10.18
N PHE A 241 8.94 -11.55 10.20
CA PHE A 241 9.87 -10.45 9.91
C PHE A 241 10.95 -10.34 11.01
N ALA A 242 10.58 -10.47 12.29
CA ALA A 242 11.53 -10.49 13.40
C ALA A 242 12.52 -11.67 13.30
N ALA A 243 12.07 -12.85 12.86
CA ALA A 243 12.91 -14.03 12.64
C ALA A 243 14.01 -13.84 11.59
N VAL A 244 13.84 -12.89 10.67
CA VAL A 244 14.87 -12.48 9.71
C VAL A 244 15.56 -11.17 10.11
N GLY A 245 15.48 -10.78 11.38
CA GLY A 245 16.16 -9.60 11.91
C GLY A 245 15.61 -8.27 11.38
N LEU A 246 14.34 -8.21 10.99
CA LEU A 246 13.69 -7.00 10.50
C LEU A 246 12.40 -6.77 11.29
N GLU A 247 12.40 -5.85 12.25
CA GLU A 247 11.15 -5.54 12.97
C GLU A 247 10.13 -4.83 12.08
N VAL A 248 8.84 -5.11 12.28
CA VAL A 248 7.77 -4.35 11.62
C VAL A 248 7.74 -2.93 12.19
N CYS A 249 7.66 -1.94 11.31
CA CYS A 249 7.59 -0.53 11.67
C CYS A 249 6.42 0.15 10.94
N VAL A 250 5.51 0.83 11.65
CA VAL A 250 4.40 1.55 11.01
C VAL A 250 4.30 2.97 11.59
N PRO A 251 5.20 3.88 11.17
CA PRO A 251 5.39 5.18 11.84
C PRO A 251 4.14 6.05 11.90
N VAL A 252 3.30 6.02 10.86
CA VAL A 252 2.10 6.85 10.78
C VAL A 252 0.82 6.11 11.22
N ALA A 253 0.94 4.97 11.89
CA ALA A 253 -0.20 4.16 12.31
C ALA A 253 -1.14 4.87 13.28
N GLY A 254 -0.64 5.85 14.05
CA GLY A 254 -1.41 6.61 15.04
C GLY A 254 -2.08 7.86 14.48
N VAL A 255 -1.82 8.21 13.21
CA VAL A 255 -2.32 9.47 12.63
C VAL A 255 -3.21 9.21 11.43
N SER A 256 -4.23 10.05 11.27
CA SER A 256 -5.23 9.94 10.19
C SER A 256 -4.68 10.32 8.81
N GLU A 257 -5.47 10.05 7.76
CA GLU A 257 -5.19 10.62 6.44
C GLU A 257 -5.27 12.15 6.39
N VAL A 258 -5.92 12.80 7.37
CA VAL A 258 -5.91 14.27 7.51
C VAL A 258 -4.51 14.73 7.90
N VAL A 259 -3.90 14.09 8.90
CA VAL A 259 -2.53 14.42 9.32
C VAL A 259 -1.51 14.03 8.26
N THR A 260 -1.61 12.85 7.62
CA THR A 260 -0.68 12.51 6.54
C THR A 260 -0.81 13.47 5.36
N SER A 261 -2.02 13.97 5.08
CA SER A 261 -2.25 15.05 4.12
C SER A 261 -1.58 16.35 4.55
N ARG A 262 -1.75 16.78 5.81
CA ARG A 262 -1.09 17.97 6.36
C ARG A 262 0.43 17.89 6.21
N ILE A 263 1.05 16.76 6.58
CA ILE A 263 2.50 16.55 6.43
C ILE A 263 2.93 16.75 4.98
N VAL A 264 2.26 16.15 3.99
CA VAL A 264 2.68 16.31 2.59
C VAL A 264 2.38 17.70 2.02
N HIS A 265 1.48 18.47 2.63
CA HIS A 265 1.21 19.84 2.18
C HIS A 265 2.17 20.87 2.82
N THR A 266 2.80 20.55 3.94
CA THR A 266 3.72 21.46 4.65
C THR A 266 5.18 21.06 4.57
N HIS A 267 5.49 19.80 4.26
CA HIS A 267 6.87 19.30 4.20
C HIS A 267 7.42 19.32 2.75
N PRO A 268 8.71 19.67 2.52
CA PRO A 268 9.31 19.69 1.17
C PRO A 268 9.19 18.37 0.40
N LEU A 269 9.27 17.23 1.10
CA LEU A 269 9.06 15.90 0.50
C LEU A 269 7.68 15.72 -0.15
N GLY A 270 6.71 16.55 0.22
CA GLY A 270 5.36 16.57 -0.32
C GLY A 270 5.27 16.68 -1.83
N GLU A 271 6.25 17.32 -2.47
CA GLU A 271 6.32 17.43 -3.93
C GLU A 271 6.47 16.09 -4.64
N ALA A 272 6.96 15.06 -3.95
CA ALA A 272 7.04 13.70 -4.46
C ALA A 272 5.71 12.92 -4.29
N ALA A 273 4.71 13.46 -3.60
CA ALA A 273 3.50 12.73 -3.26
C ALA A 273 2.46 12.72 -4.39
N GLN A 274 2.11 11.54 -4.88
CA GLN A 274 0.91 11.31 -5.68
C GLN A 274 0.32 9.92 -5.42
N SER A 275 -0.79 9.90 -4.69
CA SER A 275 -1.49 8.64 -4.38
C SER A 275 -2.15 7.96 -5.61
N CYS A 276 -2.33 8.69 -6.71
CA CYS A 276 -2.98 8.19 -7.93
C CYS A 276 -2.02 7.43 -8.85
N VAL A 277 -2.20 6.12 -8.95
CA VAL A 277 -1.46 5.22 -9.86
C VAL A 277 -1.95 5.24 -11.32
N ARG A 278 -2.93 6.10 -11.64
CA ARG A 278 -3.52 6.23 -12.98
C ARG A 278 -3.17 7.58 -13.64
N GLY A 279 -2.51 8.47 -12.90
CA GLY A 279 -2.02 9.76 -13.39
C GLY A 279 -0.90 9.54 -14.40
N ARG A 280 -0.80 10.43 -15.40
CA ARG A 280 0.21 10.27 -16.46
C ARG A 280 1.58 10.80 -16.07
N ARG A 281 1.63 11.72 -15.10
CA ARG A 281 2.81 12.38 -14.57
C ARG A 281 2.58 12.71 -13.09
N LEU A 282 3.66 12.95 -12.35
CA LEU A 282 3.62 13.51 -11.00
C LEU A 282 2.92 14.88 -11.03
N GLY A 283 2.15 15.19 -9.98
CA GLY A 283 1.29 16.38 -9.91
C GLY A 283 0.10 16.38 -10.89
N ARG A 284 -0.09 15.33 -11.71
CA ARG A 284 -1.20 15.20 -12.66
C ARG A 284 -1.97 13.90 -12.43
N PRO A 285 -2.69 13.79 -11.29
CA PRO A 285 -3.51 12.62 -10.99
C PRO A 285 -4.66 12.48 -11.99
N CYS A 286 -5.30 11.30 -12.06
CA CYS A 286 -6.31 11.05 -13.08
C CYS A 286 -7.61 11.85 -12.92
N GLY A 287 -7.84 12.43 -11.73
CA GLY A 287 -9.00 13.25 -11.37
C GLY A 287 -10.35 12.51 -11.34
N ARG A 288 -10.38 11.20 -11.56
CA ARG A 288 -11.63 10.44 -11.86
C ARG A 288 -11.82 9.15 -11.05
N CYS A 289 -10.89 8.82 -10.14
CA CYS A 289 -11.04 7.69 -9.23
C CYS A 289 -11.47 8.17 -7.84
N ALA A 290 -12.05 7.29 -7.03
CA ALA A 290 -12.51 7.62 -5.69
C ALA A 290 -11.37 8.16 -4.80
N LYS A 291 -10.16 7.63 -4.97
CA LYS A 291 -8.97 8.11 -4.26
C LYS A 291 -8.62 9.56 -4.63
N CYS A 292 -8.76 9.97 -5.89
CA CYS A 292 -8.56 11.36 -6.30
C CYS A 292 -9.63 12.27 -5.69
N ALA A 293 -10.90 11.88 -5.74
CA ALA A 293 -12.00 12.67 -5.17
C ALA A 293 -11.81 12.91 -3.66
N ARG A 294 -11.48 11.85 -2.92
CA ARG A 294 -11.13 11.95 -1.50
C ARG A 294 -9.89 12.82 -1.24
N LYS A 295 -8.82 12.66 -2.02
CA LYS A 295 -7.59 13.46 -1.83
C LYS A 295 -7.81 14.94 -2.17
N THR A 296 -8.77 15.27 -3.06
CA THR A 296 -9.20 16.65 -3.30
C THR A 296 -9.90 17.25 -2.07
N LEU A 297 -10.80 16.52 -1.41
CA LEU A 297 -11.42 16.98 -0.15
C LEU A 297 -10.39 17.13 0.98
N LEU A 298 -9.48 16.16 1.13
CA LEU A 298 -8.39 16.23 2.10
C LEU A 298 -7.48 17.43 1.87
N ALA A 299 -7.10 17.72 0.62
CA ALA A 299 -6.27 18.87 0.29
C ALA A 299 -6.98 20.18 0.68
N GLY A 300 -8.28 20.32 0.35
CA GLY A 300 -9.07 21.47 0.77
C GLY A 300 -9.13 21.60 2.30
N ALA A 301 -9.37 20.50 3.01
CA ALA A 301 -9.47 20.51 4.47
C ALA A 301 -8.19 20.96 5.17
N VAL A 302 -7.02 20.62 4.63
CA VAL A 302 -5.73 20.98 5.24
C VAL A 302 -5.16 22.31 4.75
N THR A 303 -5.59 22.79 3.59
CA THR A 303 -5.07 24.05 3.01
C THR A 303 -6.06 25.22 3.09
N GLY A 304 -7.34 24.96 3.38
CA GLY A 304 -8.43 25.93 3.21
C GLY A 304 -8.76 26.25 1.75
N ALA A 305 -7.99 25.74 0.78
CA ALA A 305 -8.18 26.00 -0.63
C ALA A 305 -9.13 24.97 -1.25
N TRP A 306 -10.43 25.26 -1.16
CA TRP A 306 -11.49 24.41 -1.68
C TRP A 306 -11.74 24.63 -3.18
N PRO A 307 -11.98 23.56 -3.97
CA PRO A 307 -12.56 23.71 -5.29
C PRO A 307 -14.00 24.23 -5.19
N SER A 308 -14.51 24.80 -6.28
CA SER A 308 -15.92 25.21 -6.34
C SER A 308 -16.86 24.01 -6.21
N ALA A 309 -18.08 24.24 -5.69
CA ALA A 309 -19.10 23.20 -5.58
C ALA A 309 -19.34 22.44 -6.89
N PRO A 310 -19.49 23.10 -8.07
CA PRO A 310 -19.64 22.38 -9.33
C PRO A 310 -18.43 21.50 -9.69
N ALA A 311 -17.21 21.89 -9.29
CA ALA A 311 -16.00 21.09 -9.53
C ALA A 311 -15.97 19.83 -8.65
N LEU A 312 -16.29 19.97 -7.35
CA LEU A 312 -16.41 18.84 -6.42
C LEU A 312 -17.50 17.87 -6.87
N GLU A 313 -18.69 18.38 -7.15
CA GLU A 313 -19.82 17.56 -7.59
C GLU A 313 -19.52 16.82 -8.88
N ARG A 314 -18.91 17.49 -9.87
CA ARG A 314 -18.46 16.83 -11.11
C ARG A 314 -17.52 15.67 -10.83
N GLN A 315 -16.57 15.85 -9.92
CA GLN A 315 -15.60 14.81 -9.56
C GLN A 315 -16.28 13.62 -8.88
N TRP A 316 -17.13 13.88 -7.88
CA TRP A 316 -17.81 12.85 -7.10
C TRP A 316 -18.95 12.14 -7.84
N ARG A 317 -19.52 12.76 -8.88
CA ARG A 317 -20.47 12.11 -9.81
C ARG A 317 -19.85 11.02 -10.68
N GLY A 318 -18.52 10.98 -10.80
CA GLY A 318 -17.83 9.94 -11.56
C GLY A 318 -18.18 8.54 -11.07
N GLN A 319 -18.24 7.55 -11.98
CA GLN A 319 -18.77 6.21 -11.69
C GLN A 319 -18.17 5.54 -10.43
N GLU A 320 -16.86 5.68 -10.23
CA GLU A 320 -16.15 5.06 -9.10
C GLU A 320 -16.25 5.89 -7.81
N PRO A 321 -16.01 7.22 -7.81
CA PRO A 321 -16.30 8.08 -6.66
C PRO A 321 -17.73 7.94 -6.10
N ARG A 322 -18.77 7.96 -6.95
CA ARG A 322 -20.16 7.83 -6.47
C ARG A 322 -20.42 6.50 -5.78
N GLY A 323 -19.90 5.40 -6.34
CA GLY A 323 -20.06 4.07 -5.74
C GLY A 323 -19.39 3.97 -4.38
N HIS A 324 -18.36 4.78 -4.14
CA HIS A 324 -17.71 4.88 -2.85
C HIS A 324 -18.59 5.62 -1.82
N LEU A 325 -19.22 6.74 -2.19
CA LEU A 325 -20.13 7.48 -1.28
C LEU A 325 -21.44 6.73 -1.01
N LEU A 326 -21.90 5.92 -1.97
CA LEU A 326 -23.10 5.10 -1.81
C LEU A 326 -22.88 3.84 -0.96
N ALA A 327 -21.63 3.41 -0.76
CA ALA A 327 -21.33 2.29 0.12
C ALA A 327 -21.67 2.63 1.58
N ASP A 328 -22.08 1.63 2.35
CA ASP A 328 -22.36 1.78 3.78
C ASP A 328 -21.68 0.65 4.59
N PRO A 329 -20.83 0.98 5.57
CA PRO A 329 -20.25 2.30 5.80
C PRO A 329 -19.39 2.77 4.61
N ILE A 330 -19.21 4.09 4.49
CA ILE A 330 -18.32 4.66 3.47
C ILE A 330 -16.89 4.18 3.78
N LYS A 331 -16.14 3.73 2.77
CA LYS A 331 -14.74 3.36 3.02
C LYS A 331 -13.97 4.62 3.45
N VAL A 332 -13.19 4.55 4.54
CA VAL A 332 -12.57 5.73 5.18
C VAL A 332 -13.58 6.83 5.50
N GLU A 333 -14.78 6.44 5.93
CA GLU A 333 -15.82 7.35 6.42
C GLU A 333 -15.35 8.44 7.39
N PRO A 334 -14.52 8.18 8.42
CA PRO A 334 -14.19 9.21 9.39
C PRO A 334 -13.47 10.40 8.73
N VAL A 335 -12.61 10.11 7.74
CA VAL A 335 -11.95 11.13 6.92
C VAL A 335 -12.95 11.86 6.03
N ILE A 336 -13.88 11.15 5.38
CA ILE A 336 -14.88 11.76 4.51
C ILE A 336 -15.76 12.71 5.30
N ALA A 337 -16.30 12.25 6.43
CA ALA A 337 -17.09 13.05 7.35
C ALA A 337 -16.34 14.31 7.79
N ARG A 338 -15.11 14.17 8.31
CA ARG A 338 -14.28 15.32 8.73
C ARG A 338 -14.06 16.33 7.62
N THR A 339 -13.68 15.87 6.43
CA THR A 339 -13.41 16.77 5.30
C THR A 339 -14.67 17.45 4.75
N VAL A 340 -15.81 16.78 4.75
CA VAL A 340 -17.09 17.36 4.32
C VAL A 340 -17.60 18.39 5.32
N HIS A 341 -17.55 18.09 6.62
CA HIS A 341 -17.95 19.05 7.65
C HIS A 341 -17.04 20.27 7.65
N ARG A 342 -15.73 20.08 7.48
CA ARG A 342 -14.80 21.20 7.31
C ARG A 342 -15.11 22.05 6.08
N TYR A 343 -15.39 21.43 4.93
CA TYR A 343 -15.80 22.14 3.71
C TYR A 343 -17.03 23.01 3.95
N LEU A 344 -18.06 22.49 4.64
CA LEU A 344 -19.28 23.24 4.94
C LEU A 344 -19.02 24.37 5.95
N ALA A 345 -18.20 24.12 6.97
CA ALA A 345 -17.81 25.12 7.97
C ALA A 345 -17.01 26.29 7.35
N ASP A 346 -16.18 26.01 6.34
CA ASP A 346 -15.42 27.02 5.60
C ASP A 346 -16.28 27.74 4.52
N GLY A 347 -17.62 27.61 4.56
CA GLY A 347 -18.56 28.31 3.67
C GLY A 347 -18.91 27.56 2.38
N GLY A 348 -18.56 26.28 2.27
CA GLY A 348 -18.88 25.44 1.12
C GLY A 348 -20.38 25.25 0.89
N ASP A 349 -20.80 25.28 -0.37
CA ASP A 349 -22.20 25.31 -0.79
C ASP A 349 -22.65 24.13 -1.68
N SER A 350 -21.84 23.08 -1.82
CA SER A 350 -22.23 21.88 -2.56
C SER A 350 -23.41 21.15 -1.92
N ALA A 351 -24.45 20.92 -2.73
CA ALA A 351 -25.62 20.13 -2.33
C ALA A 351 -25.23 18.67 -2.05
N LEU A 352 -24.34 18.10 -2.87
CA LEU A 352 -23.84 16.75 -2.65
C LEU A 352 -23.10 16.63 -1.32
N MET A 353 -22.22 17.58 -0.99
CA MET A 353 -21.45 17.52 0.27
C MET A 353 -22.37 17.63 1.49
N ARG A 354 -23.46 18.40 1.43
CA ARG A 354 -24.50 18.41 2.48
C ARG A 354 -25.18 17.05 2.67
N LEU A 355 -25.53 16.36 1.58
CA LEU A 355 -26.11 15.01 1.65
C LEU A 355 -25.12 14.00 2.23
N VAL A 356 -23.83 14.11 1.87
CA VAL A 356 -22.78 13.27 2.45
C VAL A 356 -22.64 13.55 3.95
N ALA A 357 -22.65 14.82 4.38
CA ALA A 357 -22.61 15.21 5.79
C ALA A 357 -23.78 14.59 6.58
N ALA A 358 -25.00 14.70 6.03
CA ALA A 358 -26.20 14.13 6.61
C ALA A 358 -26.09 12.60 6.75
N LYS A 359 -25.55 11.91 5.74
CA LYS A 359 -25.31 10.46 5.80
C LYS A 359 -24.27 10.07 6.85
N THR A 360 -23.17 10.81 6.95
CA THR A 360 -22.10 10.48 7.90
C THR A 360 -22.45 10.83 9.34
N GLY A 361 -23.49 11.64 9.57
CA GLY A 361 -23.84 12.14 10.89
C GLY A 361 -23.01 13.37 11.28
N PRO A 362 -23.12 13.86 12.53
CA PRO A 362 -22.33 14.99 13.04
C PRO A 362 -20.81 14.73 12.93
N ASP A 363 -19.97 15.75 13.10
CA ASP A 363 -18.50 15.61 13.15
C ASP A 363 -17.99 15.40 14.57
N PRO A 364 -17.80 14.16 15.07
CA PRO A 364 -17.20 13.94 16.38
C PRO A 364 -15.66 13.82 16.33
N MET A 365 -15.00 14.21 15.23
CA MET A 365 -13.66 13.66 14.92
C MET A 365 -12.52 14.67 14.89
N ASP A 366 -12.54 15.63 15.80
CA ASP A 366 -11.38 16.51 16.04
C ASP A 366 -10.11 15.72 16.42
N TRP A 367 -10.28 14.53 17.00
CA TRP A 367 -9.17 13.60 17.25
C TRP A 367 -8.46 13.15 15.97
N LEU A 368 -9.06 13.26 14.77
CA LEU A 368 -8.36 12.95 13.52
C LEU A 368 -7.19 13.89 13.25
N ASP A 369 -7.13 15.07 13.89
CA ASP A 369 -6.01 16.00 13.76
C ASP A 369 -4.86 15.71 14.75
N ARG A 370 -4.98 14.65 15.56
CA ARG A 370 -4.09 14.28 16.66
C ARG A 370 -3.46 12.90 16.48
N SER A 371 -2.48 12.58 17.32
CA SER A 371 -1.75 11.32 17.33
C SER A 371 -2.33 10.34 18.37
N TYR A 372 -2.79 9.19 17.90
CA TYR A 372 -3.20 8.06 18.74
C TYR A 372 -1.94 7.34 19.26
N GLU A 373 -1.53 7.70 20.47
CA GLU A 373 -0.25 7.29 21.06
C GLU A 373 -0.05 5.77 21.22
N PRO A 374 -1.08 4.93 21.45
CA PRO A 374 -0.88 3.48 21.52
C PRO A 374 -0.28 2.89 20.24
N ALA A 375 -0.42 3.57 19.10
CA ALA A 375 0.19 3.14 17.84
C ALA A 375 1.71 3.31 17.79
N LEU A 376 2.33 4.11 18.67
CA LEU A 376 3.78 4.24 18.73
C LEU A 376 4.47 2.93 19.14
N ALA A 377 3.75 1.99 19.77
CA ALA A 377 4.23 0.63 20.02
C ALA A 377 4.55 -0.14 18.71
N LEU A 378 4.03 0.33 17.57
CA LEU A 378 4.32 -0.21 16.23
C LEU A 378 5.59 0.36 15.60
N VAL A 379 6.30 1.21 16.33
CA VAL A 379 7.62 1.71 15.96
C VAL A 379 8.65 1.02 16.87
N PRO A 380 9.70 0.39 16.31
CA PRO A 380 10.77 -0.19 17.10
C PRO A 380 11.34 0.81 18.10
N GLU A 381 11.65 0.35 19.32
CA GLU A 381 12.09 1.19 20.45
C GLU A 381 13.10 2.26 20.04
N ARG A 382 14.14 1.82 19.32
CA ARG A 382 15.26 2.64 18.85
C ARG A 382 14.87 3.84 17.98
N TYR A 383 13.71 3.79 17.33
CA TYR A 383 13.21 4.85 16.45
C TYR A 383 12.01 5.58 17.05
N ARG A 384 11.39 5.04 18.11
CA ARG A 384 10.09 5.51 18.60
C ARG A 384 10.14 6.95 19.07
N ARG A 385 11.13 7.31 19.87
CA ARG A 385 11.28 8.68 20.40
C ARG A 385 11.38 9.70 19.27
N GLU A 386 12.29 9.48 18.33
CA GLU A 386 12.49 10.41 17.21
C GLU A 386 11.24 10.52 16.32
N VAL A 387 10.59 9.39 16.00
CA VAL A 387 9.35 9.38 15.23
C VAL A 387 8.23 10.14 15.96
N ALA A 388 8.06 9.90 17.25
CA ALA A 388 7.07 10.58 18.07
C ALA A 388 7.31 12.10 18.11
N GLU A 389 8.55 12.53 18.40
CA GLU A 389 8.91 13.95 18.38
C GLU A 389 8.62 14.61 17.02
N ARG A 390 8.87 13.92 15.91
CA ARG A 390 8.58 14.43 14.56
C ARG A 390 7.07 14.48 14.26
N LEU A 391 6.30 13.49 14.70
CA LEU A 391 4.83 13.46 14.56
C LEU A 391 4.16 14.55 15.40
N HIS A 392 4.59 14.74 16.65
CA HIS A 392 4.00 15.70 17.58
C HIS A 392 4.16 17.16 17.15
N ARG A 393 5.11 17.46 16.25
CA ARG A 393 5.22 18.77 15.59
C ARG A 393 4.05 19.11 14.66
N VAL A 394 3.31 18.11 14.18
CA VAL A 394 2.20 18.29 13.21
C VAL A 394 0.86 17.78 13.71
N ALA A 395 0.88 16.86 14.67
CA ALA A 395 -0.28 16.26 15.30
C ALA A 395 0.02 16.02 16.78
N PRO A 396 -0.45 16.87 17.71
CA PRO A 396 -0.24 16.67 19.14
C PRO A 396 -0.86 15.35 19.60
N PRO A 397 -0.40 14.77 20.73
CA PRO A 397 -0.95 13.53 21.27
C PRO A 397 -2.44 13.69 21.61
N MET A 398 -3.20 12.62 21.43
CA MET A 398 -4.58 12.52 21.88
C MET A 398 -4.67 12.52 23.41
N SER A 399 -5.78 13.05 23.94
CA SER A 399 -6.18 12.83 25.32
C SER A 399 -6.68 11.40 25.51
N ALA A 400 -6.80 10.95 26.77
CA ALA A 400 -7.38 9.64 27.08
C ALA A 400 -8.83 9.48 26.56
N GLU A 401 -9.60 10.57 26.54
CA GLU A 401 -10.97 10.58 26.01
C GLU A 401 -10.98 10.43 24.48
N GLU A 402 -10.09 11.14 23.79
CA GLU A 402 -9.93 11.04 22.33
C GLU A 402 -9.48 9.63 21.92
N GLU A 403 -8.54 9.04 22.65
CA GLU A 403 -8.15 7.65 22.42
C GLU A 403 -9.29 6.65 22.71
N ALA A 404 -10.08 6.90 23.74
CA ALA A 404 -11.27 6.08 24.03
C ALA A 404 -12.29 6.16 22.88
N ALA A 405 -12.48 7.35 22.30
CA ALA A 405 -13.34 7.54 21.13
C ALA A 405 -12.83 6.76 19.89
N VAL A 406 -11.51 6.70 19.68
CA VAL A 406 -10.92 5.84 18.64
C VAL A 406 -11.25 4.37 18.90
N ARG A 407 -11.06 3.90 20.14
CA ARG A 407 -11.31 2.49 20.53
C ARG A 407 -12.79 2.11 20.47
N SER A 408 -13.70 3.06 20.71
CA SER A 408 -15.15 2.84 20.65
C SER A 408 -15.74 3.09 19.25
N TYR A 409 -14.93 3.44 18.26
CA TYR A 409 -15.43 3.75 16.92
C TYR A 409 -16.11 2.53 16.29
N ASP A 410 -17.43 2.60 16.11
CA ASP A 410 -18.22 1.66 15.31
C ASP A 410 -19.41 2.40 14.71
N VAL A 411 -19.44 2.45 13.38
CA VAL A 411 -20.51 3.09 12.60
C VAL A 411 -21.30 2.06 11.78
N ARG A 412 -21.06 0.77 12.01
CA ARG A 412 -21.81 -0.30 11.35
C ARG A 412 -23.20 -0.40 11.96
N GLY A 413 -24.19 -0.66 11.10
CA GLY A 413 -25.56 -0.90 11.54
C GLY A 413 -26.29 0.35 12.06
N LEU A 414 -25.72 1.54 11.89
CA LEU A 414 -26.44 2.80 12.10
C LEU A 414 -27.57 2.93 11.08
N ASP A 415 -28.76 3.32 11.54
CA ASP A 415 -29.86 3.61 10.61
C ASP A 415 -29.57 4.92 9.87
N ARG A 416 -29.26 4.78 8.59
CA ARG A 416 -29.00 5.87 7.64
C ARG A 416 -29.93 5.79 6.45
N SER A 417 -31.02 5.02 6.53
CA SER A 417 -31.86 4.70 5.37
C SER A 417 -32.41 5.96 4.69
N ARG A 418 -32.82 6.97 5.47
CA ARG A 418 -33.28 8.25 4.93
C ARG A 418 -32.17 8.99 4.18
N ALA A 419 -31.03 9.24 4.84
CA ALA A 419 -29.92 9.98 4.23
C ALA A 419 -29.33 9.24 3.01
N GLN A 420 -29.31 7.90 3.05
CA GLN A 420 -28.94 7.06 1.92
C GLN A 420 -29.90 7.25 0.73
N ALA A 421 -31.22 7.20 0.97
CA ALA A 421 -32.22 7.38 -0.08
C ALA A 421 -32.15 8.79 -0.71
N GLU A 422 -31.93 9.82 0.09
CA GLU A 422 -31.74 11.21 -0.40
C GLU A 422 -30.47 11.32 -1.27
N LEU A 423 -29.36 10.70 -0.86
CA LEU A 423 -28.11 10.66 -1.64
C LEU A 423 -28.27 9.87 -2.95
N GLU A 424 -28.99 8.74 -2.92
CA GLU A 424 -29.31 7.95 -4.11
C GLU A 424 -30.17 8.72 -5.10
N ALA A 425 -31.21 9.39 -4.62
CA ALA A 425 -32.08 10.25 -5.43
C ALA A 425 -31.29 11.38 -6.10
N TRP A 426 -30.39 12.03 -5.37
CA TRP A 426 -29.51 13.04 -5.95
C TRP A 426 -28.63 12.46 -7.06
N PHE A 427 -28.02 11.29 -6.85
CA PHE A 427 -27.19 10.65 -7.89
C PHE A 427 -27.99 10.08 -9.08
N ALA A 428 -29.27 9.80 -8.89
CA ALA A 428 -30.19 9.43 -9.98
C ALA A 428 -30.49 10.65 -10.87
N ALA A 429 -30.72 11.81 -10.26
CA ALA A 429 -30.89 13.08 -10.98
C ALA A 429 -29.58 13.59 -11.62
N HIS A 430 -28.42 13.18 -11.10
CA HIS A 430 -27.10 13.63 -11.53
C HIS A 430 -26.22 12.47 -12.05
N PRO A 431 -26.54 11.88 -13.22
CA PRO A 431 -25.86 10.69 -13.72
C PRO A 431 -24.36 10.92 -13.99
N PRO A 432 -23.55 9.83 -14.04
CA PRO A 432 -22.09 9.93 -14.19
C PRO A 432 -21.73 10.48 -15.56
N GLN A 433 -20.86 11.50 -15.58
CA GLN A 433 -20.44 12.16 -16.81
C GLN A 433 -19.24 11.45 -17.48
N ASP A 434 -18.60 10.51 -16.78
CA ASP A 434 -17.35 9.89 -17.24
C ASP A 434 -17.53 8.53 -17.93
N LEU A 435 -18.77 8.08 -18.18
CA LEU A 435 -19.06 6.79 -18.80
C LEU A 435 -18.40 6.63 -20.19
N VAL A 436 -18.62 7.60 -21.09
CA VAL A 436 -18.04 7.58 -22.44
C VAL A 436 -16.50 7.68 -22.38
N PRO A 437 -15.88 8.65 -21.69
CA PRO A 437 -14.43 8.69 -21.52
C PRO A 437 -13.82 7.41 -20.92
N ARG A 438 -14.51 6.75 -19.99
CA ARG A 438 -14.09 5.47 -19.41
C ARG A 438 -14.15 4.34 -20.44
N ALA A 439 -15.23 4.24 -21.21
CA ALA A 439 -15.41 3.25 -22.27
C ALA A 439 -14.33 3.41 -23.35
N VAL A 440 -14.15 4.63 -23.87
CA VAL A 440 -13.09 4.96 -24.84
C VAL A 440 -11.71 4.63 -24.26
N GLY A 441 -11.45 4.98 -22.99
CA GLY A 441 -10.21 4.63 -22.32
C GLY A 441 -9.97 3.12 -22.23
N ARG A 442 -11.01 2.33 -21.97
CA ARG A 442 -10.95 0.85 -21.94
C ARG A 442 -10.60 0.31 -23.32
N VAL A 443 -11.32 0.72 -24.36
CA VAL A 443 -11.07 0.30 -25.75
C VAL A 443 -9.64 0.62 -26.16
N ARG A 444 -9.18 1.86 -25.95
CA ARG A 444 -7.80 2.27 -26.26
C ARG A 444 -6.75 1.40 -25.57
N ARG A 445 -6.96 1.02 -24.31
CA ARG A 445 -6.04 0.13 -23.58
C ARG A 445 -6.01 -1.26 -24.19
N VAL A 446 -7.18 -1.83 -24.51
CA VAL A 446 -7.29 -3.15 -25.14
C VAL A 446 -6.64 -3.17 -26.53
N VAL A 447 -6.86 -2.13 -27.35
CA VAL A 447 -6.24 -2.00 -28.67
C VAL A 447 -4.72 -1.91 -28.55
N ARG A 448 -4.19 -1.06 -27.65
CA ARG A 448 -2.73 -0.97 -27.40
C ARG A 448 -2.13 -2.28 -26.92
N ALA A 449 -2.84 -2.98 -26.03
CA ALA A 449 -2.50 -4.32 -25.58
C ALA A 449 -2.37 -5.31 -26.75
N ARG A 450 -3.40 -5.38 -27.61
CA ARG A 450 -3.40 -6.25 -28.80
C ARG A 450 -2.28 -5.89 -29.79
N ALA A 451 -2.05 -4.59 -30.03
CA ALA A 451 -0.96 -4.13 -30.90
C ALA A 451 0.43 -4.55 -30.37
N ARG A 452 0.67 -4.41 -29.06
CA ARG A 452 1.91 -4.89 -28.42
C ARG A 452 2.09 -6.40 -28.58
N ARG A 453 1.01 -7.19 -28.48
CA ARG A 453 1.04 -8.64 -28.73
C ARG A 453 1.47 -8.95 -30.16
N ALA A 454 0.86 -8.28 -31.14
CA ALA A 454 1.15 -8.48 -32.56
C ALA A 454 2.59 -8.11 -32.92
N LEU A 455 3.12 -7.02 -32.36
CA LEU A 455 4.51 -6.61 -32.54
C LEU A 455 5.48 -7.59 -31.88
N ALA A 456 5.20 -8.06 -30.66
CA ALA A 456 6.03 -9.07 -29.98
C ALA A 456 6.06 -10.40 -30.75
N GLY A 457 4.95 -10.81 -31.36
CA GLY A 457 4.88 -12.02 -32.20
C GLY A 457 5.64 -11.92 -33.53
N ARG A 458 5.92 -10.71 -34.03
CA ARG A 458 6.72 -10.49 -35.25
C ARG A 458 8.23 -10.49 -35.00
N VAL A 459 8.68 -10.10 -33.80
CA VAL A 459 10.10 -10.08 -33.42
C VAL A 459 10.62 -11.47 -33.05
N GLY A 460 9.75 -12.45 -32.80
CA GLY A 460 10.11 -13.85 -32.54
C GLY A 460 10.26 -14.74 -33.78
N ARG A 461 10.22 -14.17 -34.99
CA ARG A 461 10.50 -14.86 -36.27
C ARG A 461 11.73 -14.22 -36.94
N GLY A 462 12.89 -14.36 -36.32
CA GLY A 462 14.21 -14.23 -36.98
C GLY A 462 14.66 -15.60 -37.49
N PRO A 463 15.47 -15.68 -38.57
CA PRO A 463 15.57 -16.87 -39.40
C PRO A 463 16.20 -18.06 -38.66
N GLN A 464 15.65 -19.23 -38.96
CA GLN A 464 16.06 -20.56 -38.48
C GLN A 464 17.48 -20.92 -38.89
#